data_AF-A0A023X074-F1
#
_entry.id   AF-A0A023X074-F1
#
_cell.length_a   1.000
_cell.length_b   1.000
_cell.length_c   1.000
_cell.angle_alpha   90.00
_cell.angle_beta   90.00
_cell.angle_gamma   90.00
#
_symmetry.space_group_name_H-M   'P 1'
#
loop_
_entity.id
_entity.type
_entity.pdbx_description
1 polymer ?
#
loop_
_entity_poly.entity_id
_entity_poly.type
_entity_poly.pdbx_seq_one_letter_code
_entity_poly.pdbx_strand_id
1 'polypeptide(L)'
;MVRGRFFGKEPPRVPDPGQRVRLLGADDKWRMGFRAISGPLSDDSYGVVVWVAEEEEWETATLKRRAPVGMAWPLDRMEVVED
;
A
#
# COMPACT_ATOMS: atom_id res chain seq x y z
N MET A 1 13.60 10.28 23.57
CA MET A 1 12.25 9.67 23.56
C MET A 1 11.28 10.69 22.98
N VAL A 2 11.15 10.75 21.65
CA VAL A 2 10.27 11.72 20.99
C VAL A 2 8.92 11.06 20.74
N ARG A 3 7.92 11.43 21.56
CA ARG A 3 6.51 11.08 21.36
C ARG A 3 5.74 12.37 21.09
N GLY A 4 5.75 12.80 19.82
CA GLY A 4 4.85 13.83 19.33
C GLY A 4 3.46 13.25 19.17
N ARG A 5 2.55 13.61 20.07
CA ARG A 5 1.14 13.21 20.04
C ARG A 5 0.37 14.22 19.20
N PHE A 6 0.09 13.88 17.95
CA PHE A 6 -0.88 14.57 17.10
C PHE A 6 -2.22 13.83 17.21
N PHE A 7 -3.17 14.37 17.98
CA PHE A 7 -4.57 13.91 17.95
C PHE A 7 -5.27 14.51 16.73
N GLY A 8 -5.80 13.69 15.83
CA GLY A 8 -6.75 14.14 14.81
C GLY A 8 -7.06 13.15 13.68
N LYS A 9 -6.07 12.42 13.17
CA LYS A 9 -6.20 11.30 12.23
C LYS A 9 -4.95 10.46 12.44
N GLU A 10 -5.09 9.15 12.67
CA GLU A 10 -3.92 8.26 12.66
C GLU A 10 -3.19 8.51 11.32
N PRO A 11 -1.87 8.79 11.30
CA PRO A 11 -1.17 8.97 10.05
C PRO A 11 -1.43 7.72 9.19
N PRO A 12 -1.67 7.86 7.88
CA PRO A 12 -1.98 6.71 7.04
C PRO A 12 -0.88 5.69 7.27
N ARG A 13 -1.25 4.53 7.82
CA ARG A 13 -0.29 3.49 8.17
C ARG A 13 0.38 3.08 6.88
N VAL A 14 1.69 3.31 6.83
CA VAL A 14 2.52 2.82 5.74
C VAL A 14 2.47 1.29 5.82
N PRO A 15 1.94 0.61 4.79
CA PRO A 15 1.95 -0.85 4.77
C PRO A 15 3.38 -1.38 4.70
N ASP A 16 3.66 -2.40 5.48
CA ASP A 16 4.85 -3.21 5.31
C ASP A 16 4.74 -4.08 4.05
N PRO A 17 5.86 -4.37 3.36
CA PRO A 17 5.87 -5.30 2.24
C PRO A 17 5.28 -6.66 2.63
N GLY A 18 4.27 -7.12 1.88
CA GLY A 18 3.52 -8.35 2.11
C GLY A 18 2.17 -8.14 2.81
N GLN A 19 1.90 -6.97 3.40
CA GLN A 19 0.61 -6.69 4.03
C GLN A 19 -0.51 -6.56 3.00
N ARG A 20 -1.72 -7.00 3.36
CA ARG A 20 -2.93 -6.79 2.58
C ARG A 20 -3.38 -5.35 2.70
N VAL A 21 -3.76 -4.76 1.58
CA VAL A 21 -4.23 -3.39 1.49
C VAL A 21 -5.50 -3.33 0.65
N ARG A 22 -6.35 -2.35 0.97
CA ARG A 22 -7.45 -1.93 0.12
C ARG A 22 -7.09 -0.60 -0.53
N LEU A 23 -7.43 -0.46 -1.80
CA LEU A 23 -7.12 0.72 -2.60
C LEU A 23 -8.42 1.48 -2.88
N LEU A 24 -8.40 2.80 -2.66
CA LEU A 24 -9.50 3.66 -3.04
C LEU A 24 -9.34 4.02 -4.52
N GLY A 25 -10.25 3.50 -5.35
CA GLY A 25 -10.29 3.76 -6.78
C GLY A 25 -10.64 5.21 -7.12
N ALA A 26 -10.50 5.57 -8.40
CA ALA A 26 -10.91 6.89 -8.89
C ALA A 26 -12.43 7.12 -8.78
N ASP A 27 -13.21 6.04 -8.70
CA ASP A 27 -14.65 6.05 -8.47
C ASP A 27 -15.04 6.14 -6.97
N ASP A 28 -14.08 6.46 -6.09
CA ASP A 28 -14.25 6.53 -4.63
C ASP A 28 -14.75 5.22 -3.99
N LYS A 29 -14.55 4.09 -4.69
CA LYS A 29 -14.82 2.76 -4.16
C LYS A 29 -13.54 2.07 -3.73
N TRP A 30 -13.62 1.46 -2.56
CA TRP A 30 -12.58 0.59 -2.04
C TRP A 30 -12.55 -0.72 -2.82
N ARG A 31 -11.36 -1.10 -3.29
CA ARG A 31 -11.07 -2.39 -3.90
C ARG A 31 -10.12 -3.17 -3.03
N MET A 32 -10.44 -4.43 -2.78
CA MET A 32 -9.64 -5.37 -2.00
C MET A 32 -8.85 -6.29 -2.93
N GLY A 33 -8.02 -7.17 -2.35
CA GLY A 33 -7.24 -8.15 -3.12
C GLY A 33 -5.87 -7.63 -3.56
N PHE A 34 -5.33 -6.62 -2.87
CA PHE A 34 -4.01 -6.08 -3.15
C PHE A 34 -3.07 -6.30 -1.97
N ARG A 35 -1.78 -6.41 -2.25
CA ARG A 35 -0.70 -6.47 -1.26
C ARG A 35 0.33 -5.40 -1.55
N ALA A 36 0.85 -4.77 -0.50
CA ALA A 36 2.01 -3.92 -0.61
C ALA A 36 3.24 -4.78 -0.96
N ILE A 37 4.04 -4.34 -1.92
CA ILE A 37 5.26 -5.05 -2.34
C ILE A 37 6.53 -4.23 -2.12
N SER A 38 6.38 -2.92 -1.84
CA SER A 38 7.47 -2.04 -1.43
C SER A 38 7.11 -1.27 -0.16
N GLY A 39 8.11 -0.65 0.44
CA GLY A 39 7.90 0.42 1.41
C GLY A 39 7.45 1.73 0.74
N PRO A 40 7.33 2.82 1.51
CA PRO A 40 6.93 4.12 1.00
C PRO A 40 8.01 4.71 0.11
N LEU A 41 7.62 5.14 -1.08
CA LEU A 41 8.45 5.87 -2.02
C LEU A 41 7.92 7.29 -2.15
N SER A 42 8.83 8.25 -2.24
CA SER A 42 8.47 9.64 -2.52
C SER A 42 8.27 9.79 -4.03
N ASP A 43 7.13 10.34 -4.42
CA ASP A 43 6.77 10.67 -5.80
C ASP A 43 6.50 12.18 -5.90
N ASP A 44 7.01 12.80 -6.95
CA ASP A 44 6.95 14.26 -7.13
C ASP A 44 5.52 14.77 -7.36
N SER A 45 4.64 13.93 -7.93
CA SER A 45 3.24 14.28 -8.26
C SER A 45 2.25 13.85 -7.20
N TYR A 46 2.49 12.71 -6.55
CA TYR A 46 1.55 12.08 -5.61
C TYR A 46 2.05 12.08 -4.15
N GLY A 47 3.21 12.68 -3.87
CA GLY A 47 3.77 12.79 -2.52
C GLY A 47 4.39 11.47 -2.05
N VAL A 48 3.61 10.62 -1.40
CA VAL A 48 4.08 9.30 -0.92
C VAL A 48 3.25 8.22 -1.59
N VAL A 49 3.91 7.35 -2.34
CA VAL A 49 3.30 6.20 -3.02
C VAL A 49 3.87 4.90 -2.47
N VAL A 50 3.09 3.83 -2.55
CA VAL A 50 3.55 2.48 -2.26
C VAL A 50 3.28 1.61 -3.48
N TRP A 51 4.23 0.74 -3.83
CA TRP A 51 3.95 -0.27 -4.85
C TRP A 51 3.05 -1.35 -4.27
N VAL A 52 1.97 -1.59 -4.98
CA VAL A 52 0.98 -2.61 -4.65
C VAL A 52 0.82 -3.54 -5.83
N ALA A 53 0.68 -4.83 -5.56
CA ALA A 53 0.35 -5.84 -6.56
C ALA A 53 -0.98 -6.49 -6.19
N GLU A 54 -1.67 -7.04 -7.19
CA GLU A 54 -2.79 -7.94 -6.94
C GLU A 54 -2.30 -9.17 -6.15
N GLU A 55 -3.13 -9.70 -5.26
CA GLU A 55 -2.77 -10.82 -4.38
C GLU A 55 -2.31 -12.04 -5.20
N GLU A 56 -3.04 -12.39 -6.25
CA GLU A 56 -2.71 -13.52 -7.13
C GLU A 56 -1.35 -13.33 -7.84
N GLU A 57 -1.06 -12.11 -8.30
CA GLU A 57 0.21 -11.78 -8.94
C GLU A 57 1.36 -11.78 -7.92
N TRP A 58 1.12 -11.31 -6.69
CA TRP A 58 2.08 -11.39 -5.59
C TRP A 58 2.43 -12.83 -5.24
N GLU A 59 1.43 -13.70 -5.10
CA GLU A 59 1.63 -15.13 -4.83
C GLU A 59 2.38 -15.81 -5.98
N THR A 60 1.94 -15.56 -7.22
CA THR A 60 2.56 -16.13 -8.42
C THR A 60 4.00 -15.68 -8.58
N ALA A 61 4.28 -14.39 -8.37
CA ALA A 61 5.63 -13.85 -8.49
C ALA A 61 6.55 -14.37 -7.39
N THR A 62 6.04 -14.46 -6.15
CA THR A 62 6.75 -15.05 -5.01
C THR A 62 7.10 -16.51 -5.30
N LEU A 63 6.14 -17.31 -5.79
CA LEU A 63 6.36 -18.70 -6.18
C LEU A 63 7.41 -18.82 -7.30
N LYS A 64 7.36 -17.93 -8.29
CA LYS A 64 8.29 -17.89 -9.43
C LYS A 64 9.62 -17.19 -9.12
N ARG A 65 9.84 -16.73 -7.88
CA ARG A 65 11.02 -15.96 -7.45
C ARG A 65 11.33 -14.77 -8.37
N ARG A 66 10.30 -14.12 -8.86
CA ARG A 66 10.40 -12.89 -9.67
C ARG A 66 9.77 -11.72 -8.93
N ALA A 67 10.07 -10.51 -9.38
CA ALA A 67 9.37 -9.33 -8.90
C ALA A 67 7.88 -9.39 -9.32
N PRO A 68 6.93 -9.16 -8.39
CA PRO A 68 5.53 -9.01 -8.74
C PRO A 68 5.32 -7.78 -9.62
N VAL A 69 4.47 -7.92 -10.63
CA VAL A 69 4.00 -6.77 -11.40
C VAL A 69 2.99 -6.03 -10.53
N GLY A 70 3.30 -4.79 -10.23
CA GLY A 70 2.47 -3.92 -9.42
C GLY A 70 2.32 -2.54 -10.03
N MET A 71 1.59 -1.70 -9.33
CA MET A 71 1.42 -0.29 -9.65
C MET A 71 1.74 0.55 -8.42
N ALA A 72 2.26 1.76 -8.64
CA ALA A 72 2.39 2.75 -7.58
C ALA A 72 1.00 3.27 -7.22
N TRP A 73 0.68 3.28 -5.93
CA TRP A 73 -0.59 3.80 -5.44
C TRP A 73 -0.35 4.81 -4.32
N PRO A 74 -1.07 5.95 -4.30
CA PRO A 74 -0.88 6.98 -3.30
C PRO A 74 -1.30 6.51 -1.91
N LEU A 75 -0.46 6.81 -0.90
CA LEU A 75 -0.63 6.38 0.48
C LEU A 75 -1.92 6.96 1.11
N ASP A 76 -2.37 8.12 0.67
CA ASP A 76 -3.64 8.72 1.14
C ASP A 76 -4.89 8.01 0.60
N ARG A 77 -4.76 7.23 -0.49
CA ARG A 77 -5.84 6.46 -1.13
C ARG A 77 -5.67 4.96 -0.91
N MET A 78 -5.02 4.56 0.18
CA MET A 78 -4.90 3.16 0.58
C MET A 78 -5.12 3.00 2.07
N GLU A 79 -5.53 1.81 2.46
CA GLU A 79 -5.66 1.43 3.86
C GLU A 79 -5.16 0.00 4.05
N VAL A 80 -4.40 -0.22 5.12
CA VAL A 80 -3.97 -1.56 5.54
C VAL A 80 -5.19 -2.32 6.04
N VAL A 81 -5.41 -3.52 5.49
CA VAL A 81 -6.40 -4.45 6.02
C VAL A 81 -5.65 -5.30 7.05
N GLU A 82 -5.77 -4.93 8.32
CA GLU A 82 -5.34 -5.79 9.43
C GLU A 82 -6.20 -7.08 9.38
N ASP A 83 -5.55 -8.23 9.34
CA ASP A 83 -6.18 -9.57 9.43
C ASP A 83 -6.48 -9.90 10.90
#